data_AF-A0A7W1LST3-F1
#
_entry.id   AF-A0A7W1LST3-F1
#
_cell.length_a   1.000
_cell.length_b   1.000
_cell.length_c   1.000
_cell.angle_alpha   90.00
_cell.angle_beta   90.00
_cell.angle_gamma   90.00
#
_symmetry.space_group_name_H-M   'P 1'
#
loop_
_entity.id
_entity.type
_entity.pdbx_description
1 polymer ?
#
loop_
_entity_poly.entity_id
_entity_poly.type
_entity_poly.pdbx_seq_one_letter_code
_entity_poly.pdbx_strand_id
1 'polypeptide(L)'
;MYGYLDDHIHISAFRFLGGRFHCGRPWSPYGVTVAMRDCADHQPNGAAAVFENFLANGSPVGTHDTEGWPSFEGWPRSESLTHEGTYWRWIERSWRGGVRIMVNDVVENRALCEIYPLKQNDCDEMVSARRQIDDMYDLQDYIDAQYGGPGRGFFRVVTSST
;
A
#
# COMPACT_ATOMS: atom_id res chain seq x y z
N MET A 1 2.68 14.88 -24.43
CA MET A 1 3.11 13.77 -23.56
C MET A 1 2.72 12.47 -24.26
N TYR A 2 3.63 11.51 -24.43
CA TYR A 2 3.31 10.16 -24.89
C TYR A 2 3.55 9.20 -23.72
N GLY A 3 2.62 8.31 -23.44
CA GLY A 3 2.68 7.35 -22.33
C GLY A 3 1.30 6.97 -21.83
N TYR A 4 1.27 6.12 -20.81
CA TYR A 4 0.05 5.67 -20.15
C TYR A 4 -0.25 6.53 -18.91
N LEU A 5 -1.55 6.69 -18.67
CA LEU A 5 -2.13 7.21 -17.43
C LEU A 5 -2.68 6.00 -16.68
N ASP A 6 -2.29 5.87 -15.42
CA ASP A 6 -2.96 5.03 -14.44
C ASP A 6 -3.81 5.97 -13.57
N ASP A 7 -5.11 6.00 -13.81
CA ASP A 7 -6.02 6.98 -13.21
C ASP A 7 -6.61 6.54 -11.87
N HIS A 8 -6.22 5.38 -11.35
CA HIS A 8 -6.75 4.87 -10.08
C HIS A 8 -5.79 3.87 -9.42
N ILE A 9 -5.06 4.33 -8.41
CA ILE A 9 -4.20 3.48 -7.58
C ILE A 9 -4.24 3.92 -6.11
N HIS A 10 -3.98 2.99 -5.20
CA HIS A 10 -3.95 3.23 -3.76
C HIS A 10 -2.56 2.93 -3.15
N ILE A 11 -1.51 3.59 -3.63
CA ILE A 11 -0.12 3.42 -3.17
C ILE A 11 0.00 3.68 -1.66
N SER A 12 -0.76 4.64 -1.13
CA SER A 12 -0.76 5.02 0.29
C SER A 12 -1.76 4.24 1.17
N ALA A 13 -2.43 3.20 0.64
CA ALA A 13 -3.44 2.45 1.40
C ALA A 13 -2.89 1.65 2.58
N PHE A 14 -1.58 1.53 2.76
CA PHE A 14 -1.00 0.99 4.00
C PHE A 14 -1.37 1.78 5.27
N ARG A 15 -2.02 2.95 5.13
CA ARG A 15 -2.63 3.72 6.24
C ARG A 15 -4.12 3.44 6.46
N PHE A 16 -4.77 2.70 5.58
CA PHE A 16 -6.22 2.49 5.59
C PHE A 16 -6.71 1.88 6.92
N LEU A 17 -7.93 2.26 7.34
CA LEU A 17 -8.61 1.81 8.56
C LEU A 17 -7.71 1.89 9.79
N GLY A 18 -7.18 3.08 10.06
CA GLY A 18 -6.35 3.32 11.24
C GLY A 18 -4.95 2.72 11.14
N GLY A 19 -4.52 2.28 9.94
CA GLY A 19 -3.13 1.94 9.60
C GLY A 19 -2.63 0.59 10.10
N ARG A 20 -3.52 -0.33 10.45
CA ARG A 20 -3.18 -1.73 10.77
C ARG A 20 -4.00 -2.76 10.00
N PHE A 21 -4.90 -2.31 9.13
CA PHE A 21 -5.69 -3.20 8.28
C PHE A 21 -4.91 -3.71 7.06
N HIS A 22 -4.00 -2.90 6.54
CA HIS A 22 -3.28 -3.19 5.31
C HIS A 22 -1.81 -3.54 5.59
N CYS A 23 -1.43 -4.76 5.27
CA CYS A 23 -0.16 -5.40 5.60
C CYS A 23 0.90 -5.12 4.54
N GLY A 24 2.08 -4.72 4.98
CA GLY A 24 3.13 -4.25 4.10
C GLY A 24 3.00 -2.76 3.78
N ARG A 25 3.88 -2.29 2.89
CA ARG A 25 3.97 -0.89 2.47
C ARG A 25 4.82 -0.76 1.20
N PRO A 26 4.64 0.31 0.40
CA PRO A 26 5.32 0.49 -0.87
C PRO A 26 6.85 0.59 -0.80
N TRP A 27 7.42 0.89 0.37
CA TRP A 27 8.86 1.06 0.55
C TRP A 27 9.28 0.89 2.02
N SER A 28 10.58 0.69 2.24
CA SER A 28 11.20 0.70 3.57
C SER A 28 12.69 1.02 3.44
N PRO A 29 13.28 1.83 4.35
CA PRO A 29 14.73 2.00 4.45
C PRO A 29 15.47 0.68 4.68
N TYR A 30 14.79 -0.33 5.23
CA TYR A 30 15.32 -1.66 5.50
C TYR A 30 15.09 -2.66 4.35
N GLY A 31 14.56 -2.18 3.23
CA GLY A 31 14.37 -2.99 2.02
C GLY A 31 13.12 -3.87 2.02
N VAL A 32 13.02 -4.69 0.98
CA VAL A 32 11.83 -5.48 0.63
C VAL A 32 11.42 -6.48 1.71
N THR A 33 12.37 -7.05 2.45
CA THR A 33 12.11 -8.02 3.54
C THR A 33 11.32 -7.41 4.70
N VAL A 34 11.33 -6.07 4.82
CA VAL A 34 10.55 -5.32 5.82
C VAL A 34 9.36 -4.64 5.18
N ALA A 35 9.47 -4.18 3.93
CA ALA A 35 8.36 -3.53 3.22
C ALA A 35 7.23 -4.52 2.90
N MET A 36 7.56 -5.72 2.44
CA MET A 36 6.62 -6.73 1.93
C MET A 36 6.40 -7.86 2.93
N ARG A 37 6.32 -7.50 4.23
CA ARG A 37 6.09 -8.45 5.31
C ARG A 37 4.61 -8.44 5.69
N ASP A 38 4.07 -9.63 5.87
CA ASP A 38 2.72 -9.86 6.39
C ASP A 38 2.53 -9.35 7.84
N CYS A 39 1.29 -9.12 8.24
CA CYS A 39 0.92 -8.74 9.60
C CYS A 39 0.95 -9.94 10.57
N ALA A 40 1.19 -9.65 11.85
CA ALA A 40 1.20 -10.69 12.88
C ALA A 40 -0.19 -11.30 13.13
N ASP A 41 -1.26 -10.53 12.94
CA ASP A 41 -2.65 -10.94 13.15
C ASP A 41 -3.21 -11.78 12.00
N HIS A 42 -2.44 -12.01 10.93
CA HIS A 42 -2.77 -13.01 9.92
C HIS A 42 -2.28 -14.41 10.30
N GLN A 43 -1.50 -14.55 11.38
CA GLN A 43 -0.94 -15.83 11.77
C GLN A 43 -1.88 -16.68 12.65
N PRO A 44 -1.81 -18.02 12.55
CA PRO A 44 -1.13 -18.77 11.49
C PRO A 44 -1.95 -18.74 10.18
N ASN A 45 -1.26 -18.82 9.04
CA ASN A 45 -1.83 -19.17 7.71
C ASN A 45 -3.15 -18.46 7.32
N GLY A 46 -3.27 -17.17 7.60
CA GLY A 46 -4.43 -16.34 7.28
C GLY A 46 -5.65 -16.60 8.17
N ALA A 47 -5.56 -17.48 9.17
CA ALA A 47 -6.70 -17.91 9.97
C ALA A 47 -7.29 -16.78 10.83
N ALA A 48 -6.42 -15.90 11.34
CA ALA A 48 -6.82 -14.76 12.17
C ALA A 48 -7.11 -13.49 11.35
N ALA A 49 -6.91 -13.52 10.03
CA ALA A 49 -7.25 -12.46 9.08
C ALA A 49 -8.77 -12.42 8.79
N VAL A 50 -9.58 -12.27 9.83
CA VAL A 50 -11.05 -12.41 9.80
C VAL A 50 -11.70 -11.54 8.73
N PHE A 51 -11.25 -10.28 8.60
CA PHE A 51 -11.79 -9.35 7.61
C PHE A 51 -11.39 -9.74 6.19
N GLU A 52 -10.14 -10.15 5.95
CA GLU A 52 -9.70 -10.62 4.64
C GLU A 52 -10.48 -11.86 4.22
N ASN A 53 -10.61 -12.85 5.10
CA ASN A 53 -11.38 -14.06 4.83
C ASN A 53 -12.83 -13.73 4.46
N PHE A 54 -13.45 -12.78 5.17
CA PHE A 54 -14.81 -12.35 4.88
C PHE A 54 -14.91 -11.64 3.53
N LEU A 55 -14.00 -10.73 3.22
CA LEU A 55 -14.03 -9.99 1.96
C LEU A 55 -13.71 -10.87 0.74
N ALA A 56 -12.79 -11.83 0.89
CA ALA A 56 -12.39 -12.74 -0.18
C ALA A 56 -13.42 -13.88 -0.41
N ASN A 57 -14.00 -14.43 0.66
CA ASN A 57 -14.77 -15.68 0.59
C ASN A 57 -16.20 -15.59 1.14
N GLY A 58 -16.62 -14.43 1.64
CA GLY A 58 -17.93 -14.24 2.28
C GLY A 58 -18.06 -14.89 3.68
N SER A 59 -16.96 -15.43 4.23
CA SER A 59 -16.92 -16.10 5.54
C SER A 59 -15.79 -15.50 6.41
N PRO A 60 -16.07 -15.10 7.66
CA PRO A 60 -15.03 -14.63 8.58
C PRO A 60 -14.07 -15.74 9.02
N VAL A 61 -14.44 -17.00 8.79
CA VAL A 61 -13.63 -18.18 9.09
C VAL A 61 -13.09 -18.73 7.77
N GLY A 62 -11.76 -18.83 7.70
CA GLY A 62 -11.05 -19.32 6.53
C GLY A 62 -9.55 -19.34 6.79
N THR A 63 -8.80 -19.73 5.78
CA THR A 63 -7.34 -19.68 5.75
C THR A 63 -6.93 -19.27 4.35
N HIS A 64 -5.78 -18.64 4.22
CA HIS A 64 -5.17 -18.35 2.93
C HIS A 64 -3.65 -18.27 3.09
N ASP A 65 -2.93 -18.34 1.97
CA ASP A 65 -1.50 -18.20 2.00
C ASP A 65 -1.11 -16.73 2.27
N THR A 66 -0.31 -16.52 3.31
CA THR A 66 0.17 -15.21 3.75
C THR A 66 1.62 -14.96 3.30
N GLU A 67 2.23 -15.88 2.55
CA GLU A 67 3.62 -15.81 2.14
C GLU A 67 3.82 -14.73 1.06
N GLY A 68 4.36 -13.59 1.49
CA GLY A 68 4.80 -12.50 0.63
C GLY A 68 6.23 -12.71 0.13
N TRP A 69 7.07 -11.69 0.25
CA TRP A 69 8.49 -11.81 -0.12
C TRP A 69 9.18 -12.97 0.62
N PRO A 70 10.00 -13.81 -0.04
CA PRO A 70 10.49 -13.66 -1.43
C PRO A 70 9.72 -14.44 -2.50
N SER A 71 8.87 -15.40 -2.12
CA SER A 71 8.16 -16.27 -3.08
C SER A 71 6.97 -15.55 -3.72
N PHE A 72 6.30 -14.69 -2.95
CA PHE A 72 5.02 -14.06 -3.29
C PHE A 72 3.95 -15.09 -3.68
N GLU A 73 3.95 -16.26 -3.02
CA GLU A 73 2.97 -17.32 -3.27
C GLU A 73 1.56 -16.92 -2.81
N GLY A 74 1.47 -16.23 -1.67
CA GLY A 74 0.21 -15.78 -1.09
C GLY A 74 -0.27 -14.41 -1.55
N TRP A 75 0.63 -13.46 -1.78
CA TRP A 75 0.29 -12.10 -2.23
C TRP A 75 1.49 -11.44 -2.93
N PRO A 76 1.28 -10.45 -3.82
CA PRO A 76 0.01 -9.81 -4.18
C PRO A 76 -0.89 -10.63 -5.12
N ARG A 77 -2.20 -10.66 -4.84
CA ARG A 77 -3.25 -11.30 -5.67
C ARG A 77 -4.53 -10.47 -5.62
N SER A 78 -5.39 -10.58 -6.65
CA SER A 78 -6.58 -9.73 -6.82
C SER A 78 -7.55 -9.74 -5.65
N GLU A 79 -7.61 -10.85 -4.93
CA GLU A 79 -8.51 -11.09 -3.81
C GLU A 79 -7.86 -10.88 -2.43
N SER A 80 -6.56 -10.57 -2.39
CA SER A 80 -5.80 -10.28 -1.17
C SER A 80 -5.89 -8.81 -0.82
N LEU A 81 -7.08 -8.38 -0.38
CA LEU A 81 -7.46 -6.98 -0.24
C LEU A 81 -6.82 -6.26 0.97
N THR A 82 -6.18 -7.01 1.86
CA THR A 82 -5.51 -6.51 3.07
C THR A 82 -3.99 -6.54 2.95
N HIS A 83 -3.41 -6.98 1.84
CA HIS A 83 -1.96 -6.99 1.65
C HIS A 83 -1.53 -5.99 0.59
N GLU A 84 -0.33 -5.44 0.76
CA GLU A 84 0.22 -4.42 -0.10
C GLU A 84 0.42 -4.92 -1.54
N GLY A 85 -0.32 -4.32 -2.48
CA GLY A 85 -0.23 -4.60 -3.90
C GLY A 85 0.91 -3.86 -4.61
N THR A 86 1.54 -2.88 -3.95
CA THR A 86 2.51 -1.98 -4.58
C THR A 86 3.87 -2.05 -3.89
N TYR A 87 4.95 -2.10 -4.68
CA TYR A 87 6.31 -1.87 -4.21
C TYR A 87 7.01 -0.89 -5.15
N TRP A 88 7.86 -0.01 -4.62
CA TRP A 88 8.45 1.09 -5.41
C TRP A 88 9.24 0.63 -6.64
N ARG A 89 9.85 -0.58 -6.61
CA ARG A 89 10.51 -1.18 -7.78
C ARG A 89 9.51 -1.58 -8.87
N TRP A 90 8.28 -1.93 -8.50
CA TRP A 90 7.21 -2.20 -9.45
C TRP A 90 6.70 -0.89 -10.07
N ILE A 91 6.62 0.19 -9.29
CA ILE A 91 6.37 1.55 -9.82
C ILE A 91 7.48 1.95 -10.81
N GLU A 92 8.75 1.70 -10.49
CA GLU A 92 9.87 1.93 -11.41
C GLU A 92 9.70 1.14 -12.72
N ARG A 93 9.30 -0.14 -12.62
CA ARG A 93 9.03 -0.98 -13.79
C ARG A 93 7.90 -0.41 -14.64
N SER A 94 6.80 0.02 -14.04
CA SER A 94 5.67 0.65 -14.74
C SER A 94 6.07 1.95 -15.42
N TRP A 95 6.87 2.78 -14.76
CA TRP A 95 7.45 3.99 -15.35
C TRP A 95 8.35 3.66 -16.55
N ARG A 96 9.26 2.68 -16.44
CA ARG A 96 10.07 2.21 -17.57
C ARG A 96 9.22 1.64 -18.71
N GLY A 97 8.07 1.05 -18.38
CA GLY A 97 7.07 0.53 -19.31
C GLY A 97 6.20 1.60 -19.98
N GLY A 98 6.31 2.87 -19.60
CA GLY A 98 5.64 3.99 -20.27
C GLY A 98 4.56 4.70 -19.47
N VAL A 99 4.29 4.30 -18.22
CA VAL A 99 3.41 5.08 -17.33
C VAL A 99 4.07 6.42 -17.02
N ARG A 100 3.32 7.52 -17.14
CA ARG A 100 3.82 8.88 -16.91
C ARG A 100 3.05 9.63 -15.84
N ILE A 101 1.80 9.25 -15.59
CA ILE A 101 0.96 9.81 -14.54
C ILE A 101 0.29 8.65 -13.81
N MET A 102 0.31 8.70 -12.48
CA MET A 102 -0.47 7.84 -11.59
C MET A 102 -1.32 8.74 -10.70
N VAL A 103 -2.61 8.46 -10.58
CA VAL A 103 -3.50 9.14 -9.64
C VAL A 103 -3.62 8.29 -8.38
N ASN A 104 -2.93 8.71 -7.32
CA ASN A 104 -3.03 8.05 -6.02
C ASN A 104 -4.25 8.55 -5.26
N ASP A 105 -5.30 7.72 -5.22
CA ASP A 105 -6.49 7.97 -4.44
C ASP A 105 -6.23 7.64 -2.98
N VAL A 106 -6.28 8.65 -2.11
CA VAL A 106 -6.22 8.43 -0.66
C VAL A 106 -7.55 7.84 -0.18
N VAL A 107 -7.49 6.83 0.70
CA VAL A 107 -8.66 6.04 1.07
C VAL A 107 -8.81 5.95 2.58
N GLU A 108 -10.01 6.25 3.09
CA GLU A 108 -10.37 6.05 4.48
C GLU A 108 -11.88 5.83 4.60
N ASN A 109 -12.29 5.05 5.61
CA ASN A 109 -13.69 4.89 5.95
C ASN A 109 -13.83 4.85 7.48
N ARG A 110 -14.35 5.94 8.05
CA ARG A 110 -14.49 6.06 9.50
C ARG A 110 -15.35 4.99 10.13
N ALA A 111 -16.49 4.63 9.54
CA ALA A 111 -17.36 3.61 10.10
C ALA A 111 -16.65 2.25 10.17
N LEU A 112 -15.94 1.87 9.10
CA LEU A 112 -15.12 0.66 9.09
C LEU A 112 -13.94 0.75 10.06
N CYS A 113 -13.28 1.91 10.17
CA CYS A 113 -12.18 2.12 11.10
C CYS A 113 -12.64 2.04 12.57
N GLU A 114 -13.82 2.57 12.90
CA GLU A 114 -14.38 2.55 14.25
C GLU A 114 -14.67 1.10 14.69
N ILE A 115 -15.20 0.26 13.79
CA ILE A 115 -15.48 -1.16 14.07
C ILE A 115 -14.24 -2.06 13.97
N TYR A 116 -13.23 -1.69 13.19
CA TYR A 116 -12.04 -2.53 13.02
C TYR A 116 -11.21 -2.53 14.31
N PRO A 117 -10.89 -3.70 14.89
CA PRO A 117 -10.31 -3.79 16.23
C PRO A 117 -8.82 -3.41 16.28
N LEU A 118 -8.09 -3.55 15.17
CA LEU A 118 -6.66 -3.30 15.12
C LEU A 118 -6.40 -1.94 14.48
N LYS A 119 -5.88 -0.99 15.26
CA LYS A 119 -5.56 0.34 14.75
C LYS A 119 -4.39 0.94 15.52
N GLN A 120 -3.62 1.77 14.84
CA GLN A 120 -2.56 2.59 15.44
C GLN A 120 -2.90 4.09 15.41
N ASN A 121 -3.75 4.49 14.47
CA ASN A 121 -4.18 5.85 14.25
C ASN A 121 -5.66 6.03 14.63
N ASP A 122 -6.04 7.28 14.84
CA ASP A 122 -7.43 7.73 14.95
C ASP A 122 -8.21 7.56 13.64
N CYS A 123 -9.53 7.42 13.77
CA CYS A 123 -10.45 7.25 12.64
C CYS A 123 -10.96 8.58 12.06
N ASP A 124 -10.19 9.67 12.21
CA ASP A 124 -10.48 10.94 11.55
C ASP A 124 -10.00 10.87 10.10
N GLU A 125 -10.96 10.96 9.16
CA GLU A 125 -10.71 10.74 7.75
C GLU A 125 -9.76 11.79 7.15
N MET A 126 -9.87 13.04 7.61
CA MET A 126 -9.04 14.12 7.08
C MET A 126 -7.64 14.09 7.65
N VAL A 127 -7.45 13.58 8.87
CA VAL A 127 -6.12 13.29 9.42
C VAL A 127 -5.47 12.13 8.66
N SER A 128 -6.21 11.04 8.40
CA SER A 128 -5.74 9.90 7.61
C SER A 128 -5.36 10.32 6.18
N ALA A 129 -6.21 11.09 5.50
CA ALA A 129 -5.95 11.60 4.16
C ALA A 129 -4.67 12.45 4.08
N ARG A 130 -4.44 13.34 5.05
CA ARG A 130 -3.20 14.15 5.10
C ARG A 130 -1.97 13.28 5.30
N ARG A 131 -2.01 12.30 6.21
CA ARG A 131 -0.90 11.35 6.41
C ARG A 131 -0.57 10.57 5.14
N GLN A 132 -1.60 10.11 4.42
CA GLN A 132 -1.43 9.41 3.15
C GLN A 132 -0.80 10.30 2.06
N ILE A 133 -1.15 11.59 2.03
CA ILE A 133 -0.48 12.57 1.15
C ILE A 133 0.99 12.73 1.54
N ASP A 134 1.29 12.89 2.84
CA ASP A 134 2.66 13.00 3.34
C ASP A 134 3.49 11.75 2.99
N ASP A 135 2.90 10.55 3.10
CA ASP A 135 3.55 9.29 2.72
C ASP A 135 3.95 9.24 1.23
N MET A 136 3.25 9.97 0.34
CA MET A 136 3.63 10.08 -1.07
C MET A 136 4.86 10.97 -1.27
N TYR A 137 5.03 12.00 -0.45
CA TYR A 137 6.27 12.79 -0.41
C TYR A 137 7.41 11.96 0.18
N ASP A 138 7.15 11.19 1.24
CA ASP A 138 8.16 10.28 1.79
C ASP A 138 8.60 9.20 0.78
N LEU A 139 7.67 8.66 -0.01
CA LEU A 139 7.99 7.74 -1.11
C LEU A 139 8.84 8.44 -2.18
N GLN A 140 8.54 9.68 -2.53
CA GLN A 140 9.35 10.47 -3.46
C GLN A 140 10.79 10.61 -2.93
N ASP A 141 10.95 11.02 -1.68
CA ASP A 141 12.26 11.23 -1.05
C ASP A 141 13.03 9.91 -0.89
N TYR A 142 12.32 8.83 -0.57
CA TYR A 142 12.89 7.48 -0.54
C TYR A 142 13.42 7.08 -1.92
N ILE A 143 12.63 7.27 -2.98
CA ILE A 143 13.05 7.00 -4.36
C ILE A 143 14.26 7.87 -4.70
N ASP A 144 14.23 9.17 -4.42
CA ASP A 144 15.35 10.09 -4.63
C ASP A 144 16.65 9.58 -4.00
N ALA A 145 16.59 9.10 -2.76
CA ALA A 145 17.75 8.51 -2.09
C ALA A 145 18.34 7.31 -2.85
N GLN A 146 17.53 6.53 -3.57
CA GLN A 146 18.01 5.41 -4.40
C GLN A 146 18.69 5.86 -5.70
N TYR A 147 18.46 7.08 -6.16
CA TYR A 147 19.03 7.65 -7.40
C TYR A 147 20.08 8.73 -7.14
N GLY A 148 20.63 8.78 -5.92
CA GLY A 148 21.74 9.65 -5.57
C GLY A 148 21.34 10.98 -4.94
N GLY A 149 20.13 11.07 -4.37
CA GLY A 149 19.71 12.15 -3.49
C GLY A 149 18.52 12.98 -4.00
N PRO A 150 18.17 14.05 -3.27
CA PRO A 150 16.99 14.87 -3.55
C PRO A 150 16.91 15.34 -5.00
N GLY A 151 15.74 15.19 -5.62
CA GLY A 151 15.47 15.60 -7.00
C GLY A 151 15.99 14.64 -8.08
N ARG A 152 16.66 13.53 -7.72
CA ARG A 152 17.32 12.64 -8.70
C ARG A 152 16.51 11.40 -9.09
N GLY A 153 15.45 11.10 -8.37
CA GLY A 153 14.53 10.00 -8.65
C GLY A 153 13.53 10.29 -9.77
N PHE A 154 12.89 9.22 -10.25
CA PHE A 154 11.93 9.27 -11.38
C PHE A 154 10.50 9.62 -10.96
N PHE A 155 10.18 9.56 -9.67
CA PHE A 155 8.84 9.77 -9.13
C PHE A 155 8.69 11.22 -8.64
N ARG A 156 7.56 11.87 -8.94
CA ARG A 156 7.27 13.24 -8.50
C ARG A 156 5.82 13.43 -8.14
N VAL A 157 5.56 14.04 -6.99
CA VAL A 157 4.25 14.59 -6.64
C VAL A 157 4.06 15.91 -7.39
N VAL A 158 2.95 16.06 -8.10
CA VAL A 158 2.63 17.23 -8.91
C VAL A 158 1.58 18.08 -8.21
N THR A 159 1.79 19.39 -8.13
CA THR A 159 0.89 20.34 -7.44
C THR A 159 0.29 21.41 -8.36
N SER A 160 0.71 21.47 -9.63
CA SER A 160 0.19 22.37 -10.66
C SER A 160 0.06 21.66 -12.01
N SER A 161 -0.87 22.13 -12.84
CA SER A 161 -1.06 21.62 -14.22
C SER A 161 -0.10 22.21 -15.25
N THR A 162 0.73 23.17 -14.83
CA THR A 162 1.67 23.94 -15.65
C THR A 162 3.09 23.61 -15.28
#